data_AF-A0A965VJH4-F1
#
_entry.id   AF-A0A965VJH4-F1
#
_cell.length_a   1.000
_cell.length_b   1.000
_cell.length_c   1.000
_cell.angle_alpha   90.00
_cell.angle_beta   90.00
_cell.angle_gamma   90.00
#
_symmetry.space_group_name_H-M   'P 1'
#
loop_
_entity.id
_entity.type
_entity.pdbx_description
1 polymer ?
#
loop_
_entity_poly.entity_id
_entity_poly.type
_entity_poly.pdbx_seq_one_letter_code
_entity_poly.pdbx_strand_id
1 'polypeptide(L)'
;KRVMFRRAMKRAVMSTMRSGALGIKVRLSGRLNGAEIARTEWSREGRIPLHTFRADIDYGFGEARTTYGVIGVKVWIFKGEVFDKEDLSKTVEADAAANPATDAAPAAAATAS
;
A
#
# COMPACT_ATOMS: atom_id res chain seq x y z
N LYS A 1 10.76 0.73 13.68
CA LYS A 1 11.45 -0.52 14.09
C LYS A 1 12.26 -1.06 12.90
N ARG A 2 13.55 -1.37 13.04
CA ARG A 2 14.41 -1.83 11.93
C ARG A 2 14.22 -3.34 11.73
N VAL A 3 13.73 -3.75 10.56
CA VAL A 3 13.51 -5.15 10.19
C VAL A 3 14.08 -5.37 8.80
N MET A 4 14.64 -6.56 8.56
CA MET A 4 15.16 -6.91 7.25
C MET A 4 14.06 -6.89 6.18
N PHE A 5 14.29 -6.16 5.08
CA PHE A 5 13.28 -5.91 4.05
C PHE A 5 12.74 -7.21 3.43
N ARG A 6 13.58 -8.22 3.21
CA ARG A 6 13.17 -9.55 2.70
C ARG A 6 12.16 -10.24 3.62
N ARG A 7 12.41 -10.18 4.94
CA ARG A 7 11.51 -10.76 5.94
C ARG A 7 10.19 -9.99 6.00
N ALA A 8 10.24 -8.66 5.90
CA ALA A 8 9.06 -7.82 5.85
C ALA A 8 8.20 -8.12 4.61
N MET A 9 8.81 -8.24 3.42
CA MET A 9 8.12 -8.63 2.19
C MET A 9 7.44 -9.99 2.32
N LYS A 10 8.19 -11.02 2.71
CA LYS A 10 7.63 -12.38 2.82
C LYS A 10 6.48 -12.43 3.82
N ARG A 11 6.60 -11.71 4.94
CA ARG A 11 5.51 -11.60 5.92
C ARG A 11 4.27 -10.91 5.35
N ALA A 12 4.45 -9.81 4.62
CA ALA A 12 3.35 -9.08 3.99
C ALA A 12 2.63 -9.94 2.94
N VAL A 13 3.39 -10.64 2.10
CA VAL A 13 2.85 -11.56 1.08
C VAL A 13 2.07 -12.70 1.73
N MET A 14 2.66 -13.42 2.70
CA MET A 14 1.97 -14.51 3.39
C MET A 14 0.74 -14.04 4.18
N SER A 15 0.78 -12.83 4.75
CA SER A 15 -0.37 -12.26 5.45
C SER A 15 -1.51 -11.95 4.48
N THR A 16 -1.19 -11.42 3.31
CA THR A 16 -2.20 -11.01 2.31
C THR A 16 -2.82 -12.22 1.62
N MET A 17 -2.01 -13.24 1.30
CA MET A 17 -2.51 -14.52 0.78
C MET A 17 -3.40 -15.22 1.81
N ARG A 18 -3.07 -15.14 3.11
CA ARG A 18 -3.94 -15.67 4.19
C ARG A 18 -5.27 -14.92 4.28
N SER A 19 -5.27 -13.62 4.01
CA SER A 19 -6.49 -12.81 3.97
C SER A 19 -7.39 -13.11 2.76
N GLY A 20 -7.02 -14.07 1.89
CA GLY A 20 -7.85 -14.50 0.77
C GLY A 20 -7.68 -13.69 -0.52
N ALA A 21 -6.64 -12.85 -0.61
CA ALA A 21 -6.33 -12.17 -1.87
C ALA A 21 -5.88 -13.18 -2.95
N LEU A 22 -6.31 -12.94 -4.19
CA LEU A 22 -5.97 -13.79 -5.36
C LEU A 22 -4.56 -13.50 -5.90
N GLY A 23 -3.99 -12.35 -5.55
CA GLY A 23 -2.60 -12.03 -5.85
C GLY A 23 -2.09 -10.79 -5.13
N ILE A 24 -0.78 -10.73 -4.93
CA ILE A 24 -0.08 -9.58 -4.35
C ILE A 24 1.23 -9.31 -5.10
N LYS A 25 1.51 -8.04 -5.34
CA LYS A 25 2.80 -7.55 -5.84
C LYS A 25 3.29 -6.47 -4.89
N VAL A 26 4.49 -6.66 -4.37
CA VAL A 26 5.16 -5.67 -3.50
C VAL A 26 6.42 -5.22 -4.22
N ARG A 27 6.56 -3.92 -4.43
CA ARG A 27 7.77 -3.29 -4.96
C ARG A 27 8.36 -2.37 -3.89
N LEU A 28 9.63 -2.55 -3.61
CA LEU A 28 10.42 -1.69 -2.74
C LEU A 28 11.47 -1.00 -3.58
N SER A 29 11.58 0.31 -3.48
CA SER A 29 12.59 1.11 -4.16
C SER A 29 13.35 1.98 -3.16
N GLY A 30 14.68 1.94 -3.22
CA GLY A 30 15.53 2.83 -2.42
C GLY A 30 16.82 2.16 -1.97
N ARG A 31 17.44 2.72 -0.92
CA ARG A 31 18.68 2.23 -0.31
C ARG A 31 18.41 1.05 0.64
N LEU A 32 18.09 -0.10 0.05
CA LEU A 32 17.71 -1.30 0.80
C LEU A 32 18.85 -1.75 1.72
N ASN A 33 18.53 -1.96 3.00
CA ASN A 33 19.47 -2.37 4.05
C ASN A 33 20.67 -1.42 4.28
N GLY A 34 20.55 -0.15 3.90
CA GLY A 34 21.64 0.83 4.04
C GLY A 34 22.71 0.73 2.96
N ALA A 35 22.44 0.02 1.86
CA ALA A 35 23.34 0.00 0.71
C ALA A 35 23.53 1.42 0.14
N GLU A 36 24.72 1.70 -0.36
CA GLU A 36 25.06 2.97 -1.00
C GLU A 36 24.27 3.17 -2.30
N ILE A 37 24.09 2.09 -3.07
CA ILE A 37 23.36 2.11 -4.33
C ILE A 37 21.89 1.75 -4.10
N ALA A 38 21.00 2.58 -4.61
CA ALA A 38 19.57 2.32 -4.59
C ALA A 38 19.21 1.15 -5.50
N ARG A 39 18.37 0.25 -5.01
CA ARG A 39 17.88 -0.92 -5.76
C ARG A 39 16.37 -0.99 -5.68
N THR A 40 15.78 -1.60 -6.71
CA THR A 40 14.36 -1.90 -6.74
C THR A 40 14.18 -3.40 -6.69
N GLU A 41 13.60 -3.89 -5.60
CA GLU A 41 13.26 -5.29 -5.43
C GLU A 41 11.74 -5.43 -5.55
N TRP A 42 11.28 -6.42 -6.30
CA TRP A 42 9.86 -6.74 -6.37
C TRP A 42 9.62 -8.22 -6.14
N SER A 43 8.56 -8.52 -5.40
CA SER A 43 8.07 -9.87 -5.17
C SER A 43 6.61 -9.93 -5.60
N ARG A 44 6.26 -10.95 -6.37
CA ARG A 44 4.90 -11.18 -6.87
C ARG A 44 4.51 -12.61 -6.56
N GLU A 45 3.31 -12.78 -6.04
CA GLU A 45 2.70 -14.08 -5.79
C GLU A 45 1.23 -14.04 -6.23
N GLY A 46 0.74 -15.13 -6.82
CA GLY A 46 -0.61 -15.21 -7.38
C GLY A 46 -0.80 -14.50 -8.73
N ARG A 47 -2.06 -14.16 -9.04
CA ARG A 47 -2.47 -13.56 -10.31
C ARG A 47 -2.66 -12.04 -10.17
N ILE A 48 -2.04 -11.26 -11.05
CA ILE A 48 -2.24 -9.79 -11.10
C ILE A 48 -2.32 -9.34 -12.56
N PRO A 49 -3.53 -9.27 -13.12
CA PRO A 49 -3.74 -8.79 -14.47
C PRO A 49 -3.73 -7.25 -14.49
N LEU A 50 -2.61 -6.64 -14.90
CA LEU A 50 -2.45 -5.17 -14.94
C LEU A 50 -3.19 -4.48 -16.10
N HIS A 51 -3.60 -5.24 -17.11
CA HIS A 51 -4.26 -4.71 -18.31
C HIS A 51 -5.78 -4.88 -18.28
N THR A 52 -6.30 -5.52 -17.23
CA THR A 52 -7.71 -5.85 -17.11
C THR A 52 -8.39 -4.82 -16.22
N PHE A 53 -9.04 -3.82 -16.81
CA PHE A 53 -9.71 -2.73 -16.06
C PHE A 53 -10.83 -3.22 -15.12
N ARG A 54 -11.44 -4.38 -15.41
CA ARG A 54 -12.45 -5.03 -14.56
C ARG A 54 -11.89 -5.76 -13.33
N ALA A 55 -10.56 -5.82 -13.19
CA ALA A 55 -9.92 -6.41 -12.04
C ALA A 55 -9.93 -5.40 -10.88
N ASP A 56 -10.44 -5.82 -9.73
CA ASP A 56 -10.36 -5.03 -8.50
C ASP A 56 -8.94 -5.13 -7.93
N ILE A 57 -8.17 -4.06 -8.10
CA ILE A 57 -6.78 -3.96 -7.69
C ILE A 57 -6.61 -2.74 -6.79
N ASP A 58 -6.39 -2.99 -5.51
CA ASP A 58 -5.99 -1.93 -4.60
C ASP A 58 -4.52 -1.58 -4.80
N TYR A 59 -4.25 -0.29 -4.92
CA TYR A 59 -2.90 0.24 -4.92
C TYR A 59 -2.65 1.06 -3.66
N GLY A 60 -1.60 0.68 -2.92
CA GLY A 60 -1.11 1.42 -1.78
C GLY A 60 0.33 1.89 -2.00
N PHE A 61 0.60 3.16 -1.69
CA PHE A 61 1.96 3.70 -1.61
C PHE A 61 2.28 4.13 -0.19
N GLY A 62 3.48 3.81 0.28
CA GLY A 62 3.98 4.25 1.57
C GLY A 62 5.46 4.56 1.51
N GLU A 63 5.87 5.60 2.25
CA GLU A 63 7.27 5.99 2.39
C GLU A 63 7.79 5.62 3.77
N ALA A 64 8.97 5.00 3.80
CA ALA A 64 9.70 4.73 5.04
C ALA A 64 10.93 5.63 5.12
N ARG A 65 10.91 6.58 6.06
CA ARG A 65 12.07 7.43 6.36
C ARG A 65 13.06 6.63 7.21
N THR A 66 14.27 6.47 6.71
CA THR A 66 15.38 5.80 7.41
C THR A 66 16.56 6.74 7.54
N THR A 67 17.53 6.38 8.39
CA THR A 67 18.77 7.17 8.58
C THR A 67 19.57 7.40 7.30
N TYR A 68 19.41 6.54 6.29
CA TYR A 68 20.15 6.62 5.03
C TYR A 68 19.31 7.21 3.89
N GLY A 69 18.11 7.72 4.19
CA GLY A 69 17.18 8.30 3.21
C GLY A 69 15.82 7.63 3.21
N VAL A 70 15.06 7.86 2.15
CA VAL A 70 13.67 7.40 2.01
C VAL A 70 13.60 6.10 1.19
N ILE A 71 12.79 5.16 1.66
CA ILE A 71 12.45 3.94 0.92
C ILE A 71 10.99 4.04 0.52
N GLY A 72 10.72 3.92 -0.78
CA GLY A 72 9.38 3.84 -1.33
C GLY A 72 8.88 2.41 -1.35
N VAL A 73 7.65 2.19 -0.88
CA VAL A 73 6.95 0.91 -0.89
C VAL A 73 5.69 1.07 -1.73
N LYS A 74 5.56 0.26 -2.78
CA LYS A 74 4.38 0.21 -3.64
C LYS A 74 3.79 -1.18 -3.57
N VAL A 75 2.51 -1.29 -3.22
CA VAL A 75 1.81 -2.56 -3.07
C VAL A 75 0.60 -2.57 -3.99
N TRP A 76 0.40 -3.70 -4.66
CA TRP A 76 -0.82 -4.01 -5.41
C TRP A 76 -1.42 -5.28 -4.83
N ILE A 77 -2.71 -5.24 -4.48
CA ILE A 77 -3.46 -6.38 -3.99
C ILE A 77 -4.61 -6.63 -4.96
N PHE A 78 -4.68 -7.84 -5.50
CA PHE A 78 -5.77 -8.27 -6.36
C PHE A 78 -6.78 -9.06 -5.53
N LYS A 79 -7.97 -8.49 -5.36
CA LYS A 79 -9.05 -9.08 -4.57
C LYS A 79 -9.98 -9.97 -5.41
N GLY A 80 -10.22 -9.63 -6.68
CA GLY A 80 -11.22 -10.29 -7.50
C GLY A 80 -11.50 -9.58 -8.82
N GLU A 81 -12.37 -10.18 -9.63
CA GLU A 81 -12.97 -9.50 -10.78
C GLU A 81 -14.38 -9.07 -10.37
N VAL A 82 -14.71 -7.79 -10.55
CA VAL A 82 -16.07 -7.28 -10.27
C VAL A 82 -16.91 -7.59 -11.51
N PHE A 83 -17.84 -8.52 -11.40
CA PHE A 83 -18.70 -8.92 -12.52
C PHE A 83 -19.97 -8.08 -12.64
N ASP A 84 -20.41 -7.40 -11.57
CA ASP A 84 -21.69 -6.70 -11.54
C ASP A 84 -21.58 -5.19 -11.24
N LYS A 85 -22.36 -4.40 -11.97
CA LYS A 85 -22.44 -2.92 -11.84
C LYS A 85 -22.88 -2.44 -10.46
N GLU A 86 -23.46 -3.31 -9.64
CA GLU A 86 -23.98 -3.01 -8.29
C GLU A 86 -22.91 -3.08 -7.19
N ASP A 87 -21.81 -3.78 -7.42
CA ASP A 87 -20.73 -3.89 -6.42
C ASP A 87 -19.79 -2.67 -6.46
N LEU A 88 -19.71 -2.00 -7.62
CA LEU A 88 -18.94 -0.76 -7.77
C LEU A 88 -19.43 0.34 -6.83
N SER A 89 -20.73 0.45 -6.55
CA SER A 89 -21.27 1.49 -5.65
C SER A 89 -21.01 1.20 -4.16
N LYS A 90 -21.01 -0.08 -3.75
CA LYS A 90 -20.76 -0.47 -2.35
C LYS A 90 -19.31 -0.29 -1.93
N THR A 91 -18.35 -0.50 -2.83
CA THR A 91 -16.93 -0.32 -2.51
C THR A 91 -16.59 1.16 -2.29
N VAL A 92 -17.16 2.08 -3.09
CA VAL A 92 -16.90 3.54 -2.90
C VAL A 92 -17.45 4.04 -1.57
N GLU A 93 -18.60 3.55 -1.12
CA GLU A 93 -19.20 3.93 0.16
C GLU A 93 -18.41 3.38 1.35
N ALA A 94 -17.87 2.16 1.26
CA ALA A 94 -17.06 1.55 2.31
C ALA A 94 -15.68 2.23 2.46
N ASP A 95 -15.02 2.61 1.37
CA ASP A 95 -13.74 3.32 1.40
C ASP A 95 -13.90 4.77 1.90
N ALA A 96 -15.02 5.43 1.59
CA ALA A 96 -15.35 6.76 2.11
C ALA A 96 -15.62 6.76 3.62
N ALA A 97 -16.22 5.68 4.15
CA ALA A 97 -16.48 5.53 5.59
C ALA A 97 -15.21 5.24 6.43
N ALA A 98 -14.12 4.79 5.80
CA ALA A 98 -12.88 4.41 6.49
C ALA A 98 -11.89 5.57 6.73
N ASN A 99 -12.09 6.73 6.10
CA ASN A 99 -11.28 7.94 6.34
C ASN A 99 -12.12 9.10 6.96
N PRO A 100 -12.65 8.98 8.18
CA PRO A 100 -13.04 10.15 8.95
C PRO A 100 -11.80 10.69 9.66
N ALA A 101 -11.46 11.96 9.38
CA ALA A 101 -10.51 12.81 10.10
C ALA A 101 -9.02 12.72 9.70
N THR A 102 -8.60 13.61 8.80
CA THR A 102 -7.36 14.40 9.00
C THR A 102 -7.46 15.77 8.30
N ASP A 103 -8.51 16.54 8.56
CA ASP A 103 -8.54 18.00 8.32
C ASP A 103 -9.06 18.70 9.58
N ALA A 104 -8.33 18.52 10.69
CA ALA A 104 -8.46 19.36 11.88
C ALA A 104 -7.15 20.12 12.04
N ALA A 105 -7.09 21.29 11.41
CA ALA A 105 -6.12 22.31 11.76
C ALA A 105 -6.26 22.62 13.26
N PRO A 106 -5.18 22.58 14.07
CA PRO A 106 -5.25 23.16 15.40
C PRO A 106 -5.18 24.67 15.25
N ALA A 107 -6.32 25.32 15.49
CA ALA A 107 -6.35 26.70 15.94
C ALA A 107 -5.54 26.81 17.25
N ALA A 108 -4.49 27.62 17.23
CA ALA A 108 -3.86 28.14 18.44
C ALA A 108 -3.44 29.60 18.23
N ALA A 109 -4.16 30.47 18.95
CA ALA A 109 -3.79 31.81 19.40
C ALA A 109 -3.76 32.99 18.38
N ALA A 110 -4.92 33.63 18.25
CA ALA A 110 -5.02 35.09 18.12
C ALA A 110 -5.58 35.67 19.43
N THR A 111 -4.94 36.71 19.97
CA THR A 111 -5.44 37.82 20.83
C THR A 111 -4.18 38.55 21.35
N ALA A 112 -3.82 39.76 20.92
CA ALA A 112 -4.49 41.06 21.09
C ALA A 112 -4.53 41.55 22.55
N SER A 113 -3.39 42.07 23.05
CA SER A 113 -3.20 43.33 23.80
C SER A 113 -1.77 43.40 24.34
#